data_AF-A0A2E0GUX8-F1
#
_entry.id   AF-A0A2E0GUX8-F1
#
_cell.length_a   1.000
_cell.length_b   1.000
_cell.length_c   1.000
_cell.angle_alpha   90.00
_cell.angle_beta   90.00
_cell.angle_gamma   90.00
#
_symmetry.space_group_name_H-M   'P 1'
#
loop_
_entity.id
_entity.type
_entity.pdbx_description
1 polymer ?
#
loop_
_entity_poly.entity_id
_entity_poly.type
_entity_poly.pdbx_seq_one_letter_code
_entity_poly.pdbx_strand_id
1 'polypeptide(L)'
;MKYTYFSTIKSGKHLMRSLFWYNNRSTCIMSQSSPLWAALSKPIGKLYKLEWFWCDKENKLQTHNHFLDVTDKLFSSHYSEYWYPIKDHRGYNYLPYDEWVTHENFWECLDSIIESDIITNPFQLLGYTGKDIHKLLQQVKNNSPSIKPHPDIIQQLRKRKSIVAYKEDIEHLAFNIFSLVGSFSDPVKTINQVREFQKYMPIFLDKHDIPYEMFSLDNGDYAETFELNKVLQRDSTQTIWNSTFPNDGTLDVKKQVSDYMVNYP
;
A
#
# COMPACT_ATOMS: atom_id res chain seq x y z
N MET A 1 -3.45 -18.00 8.30
CA MET A 1 -3.97 -16.74 8.89
C MET A 1 -4.31 -15.72 7.79
N LYS A 2 -5.20 -14.74 8.02
CA LYS A 2 -5.41 -13.57 7.12
C LYS A 2 -4.79 -12.30 7.71
N TYR A 3 -4.31 -11.41 6.84
CA TYR A 3 -3.47 -10.28 7.21
C TYR A 3 -4.05 -8.93 6.78
N THR A 4 -3.60 -7.90 7.46
CA THR A 4 -3.79 -6.47 7.13
C THR A 4 -2.45 -5.78 7.23
N TYR A 5 -2.07 -5.00 6.22
CA TYR A 5 -0.73 -4.41 6.13
C TYR A 5 -0.84 -2.89 6.10
N PHE A 6 -0.63 -2.28 7.27
CA PHE A 6 -0.63 -0.84 7.48
C PHE A 6 0.72 -0.27 7.08
N SER A 7 0.72 0.54 6.02
CA SER A 7 1.94 0.90 5.32
C SER A 7 1.87 2.32 4.76
N THR A 8 3.00 3.02 4.69
CA THR A 8 3.12 4.38 4.14
C THR A 8 3.59 4.35 2.68
N ILE A 9 3.96 5.50 2.14
CA ILE A 9 4.78 5.58 0.93
C ILE A 9 6.11 4.82 1.15
N LYS A 10 6.60 4.11 0.12
CA LYS A 10 7.87 3.35 0.11
C LYS A 10 8.01 2.28 1.20
N SER A 11 6.90 1.70 1.64
CA SER A 11 6.84 0.73 2.73
C SER A 11 6.69 -0.73 2.26
N GLY A 12 7.15 -1.06 1.05
CA GLY A 12 7.17 -2.45 0.57
C GLY A 12 5.81 -3.04 0.13
N LYS A 13 4.75 -2.25 -0.02
CA LYS A 13 3.41 -2.74 -0.46
C LYS A 13 3.45 -3.62 -1.73
N HIS A 14 4.23 -3.23 -2.73
CA HIS A 14 4.38 -3.99 -3.97
C HIS A 14 5.10 -5.33 -3.73
N LEU A 15 6.15 -5.31 -2.90
CA LEU A 15 6.86 -6.52 -2.51
C LEU A 15 5.92 -7.48 -1.77
N MET A 16 5.12 -6.98 -0.83
CA MET A 16 4.14 -7.81 -0.12
C MET A 16 3.15 -8.48 -1.07
N ARG A 17 2.64 -7.74 -2.05
CA ARG A 17 1.78 -8.31 -3.09
C ARG A 17 2.49 -9.43 -3.85
N SER A 18 3.70 -9.18 -4.34
CA SER A 18 4.49 -10.14 -5.10
C SER A 18 4.83 -11.39 -4.27
N LEU A 19 5.13 -11.23 -2.98
CA LEU A 19 5.36 -12.35 -2.05
C LEU A 19 4.10 -13.22 -1.91
N PHE A 20 2.91 -12.61 -1.75
CA PHE A 20 1.66 -13.36 -1.67
C PHE A 20 1.34 -14.06 -3.00
N TRP A 21 1.57 -13.40 -4.14
CA TRP A 21 1.46 -14.05 -5.45
C TRP A 21 2.40 -15.25 -5.60
N TYR A 22 3.65 -15.09 -5.16
CA TYR A 22 4.64 -16.17 -5.23
C TYR A 22 4.27 -17.39 -4.38
N ASN A 23 3.39 -17.20 -3.39
CA ASN A 23 2.87 -18.24 -2.51
C ASN A 23 1.45 -18.68 -2.87
N ASN A 24 0.94 -18.36 -4.05
CA ASN A 24 -0.41 -18.70 -4.48
C ASN A 24 -1.50 -18.18 -3.54
N ARG A 25 -1.32 -16.95 -3.02
CA ARG A 25 -2.27 -16.27 -2.12
C ARG A 25 -2.91 -15.06 -2.76
N SER A 26 -4.10 -14.74 -2.29
CA SER A 26 -4.89 -13.59 -2.73
C SER A 26 -4.45 -12.30 -2.04
N THR A 27 -4.58 -11.18 -2.73
CA THR A 27 -4.24 -9.86 -2.19
C THR A 27 -5.32 -8.86 -2.52
N CYS A 28 -5.61 -7.95 -1.60
CA CYS A 28 -6.37 -6.75 -1.85
C CYS A 28 -5.47 -5.54 -1.59
N ILE A 29 -5.47 -4.57 -2.49
CA ILE A 29 -4.97 -3.24 -2.20
C ILE A 29 -6.13 -2.26 -2.18
N MET A 30 -6.14 -1.41 -1.16
CA MET A 30 -7.00 -0.24 -1.10
C MET A 30 -6.22 0.99 -1.60
N SER A 31 -6.87 1.81 -2.42
CA SER A 31 -6.33 3.10 -2.83
C SER A 31 -5.99 3.96 -1.63
N GLN A 32 -4.78 4.53 -1.57
CA GLN A 32 -4.50 5.55 -0.56
C GLN A 32 -5.20 6.88 -0.86
N SER A 33 -5.62 7.13 -2.11
CA SER A 33 -6.21 8.38 -2.55
C SER A 33 -7.74 8.40 -2.44
N SER A 34 -8.32 9.61 -2.43
CA SER A 34 -9.65 9.78 -3.03
C SER A 34 -9.48 9.66 -4.54
N PRO A 35 -10.46 9.19 -5.32
CA PRO A 35 -11.65 8.46 -4.92
C PRO A 35 -11.29 7.07 -4.38
N LEU A 36 -12.20 6.50 -3.59
CA LEU A 36 -12.05 5.16 -3.03
C LEU A 36 -12.15 4.08 -4.12
N TRP A 37 -11.15 3.19 -4.15
CA TRP A 37 -11.16 2.00 -4.97
C TRP A 37 -10.36 0.87 -4.31
N ALA A 38 -10.63 -0.36 -4.75
CA ALA A 38 -9.86 -1.54 -4.38
C ALA A 38 -9.50 -2.36 -5.63
N ALA A 39 -8.32 -2.97 -5.59
CA ALA A 39 -7.89 -3.95 -6.57
C ALA A 39 -7.54 -5.26 -5.86
N LEU A 40 -8.25 -6.31 -6.20
CA LEU A 40 -8.08 -7.64 -5.66
C LEU A 40 -7.37 -8.50 -6.69
N SER A 41 -6.65 -9.50 -6.20
CA SER A 41 -6.07 -10.55 -7.00
C SER A 41 -6.31 -11.88 -6.32
N LYS A 42 -6.79 -12.87 -7.07
CA LYS A 42 -7.10 -14.21 -6.58
C LYS A 42 -6.51 -15.26 -7.51
N PRO A 43 -5.78 -16.25 -7.00
CA PRO A 43 -5.25 -17.33 -7.82
C PRO A 43 -6.40 -18.20 -8.38
N ILE A 44 -6.31 -18.53 -9.66
CA ILE A 44 -7.22 -19.44 -10.39
C ILE A 44 -6.36 -20.36 -11.26
N GLY A 45 -6.02 -21.53 -10.71
CA GLY A 45 -5.11 -22.46 -11.38
C GLY A 45 -3.72 -21.85 -11.56
N LYS A 46 -3.30 -21.63 -12.81
CA LYS A 46 -2.03 -20.98 -13.15
C LYS A 46 -2.15 -19.45 -13.32
N LEU A 47 -3.37 -18.94 -13.39
CA LEU A 47 -3.64 -17.52 -13.61
C LEU A 47 -4.05 -16.84 -12.30
N TYR A 48 -4.10 -15.52 -12.33
CA TYR A 48 -4.68 -14.68 -11.31
C TYR A 48 -5.84 -13.90 -11.91
N LYS A 49 -7.01 -14.00 -11.28
CA LYS A 49 -8.12 -13.07 -11.54
C LYS A 49 -7.86 -11.80 -10.76
N LEU A 50 -7.77 -10.69 -11.48
CA LEU A 50 -7.72 -9.35 -10.93
C LEU A 50 -9.12 -8.75 -10.97
N GLU A 51 -9.60 -8.22 -9.85
CA GLU A 51 -10.94 -7.63 -9.72
C GLU A 51 -10.80 -6.19 -9.19
N TRP A 52 -11.31 -5.20 -9.90
CA TRP A 52 -11.31 -3.80 -9.49
C TRP A 52 -12.69 -3.38 -9.06
N PHE A 53 -12.78 -2.61 -7.98
CA PHE A 53 -14.00 -2.02 -7.45
C PHE A 53 -13.82 -0.50 -7.31
N TRP A 54 -14.81 0.28 -7.74
CA TRP A 54 -14.87 1.73 -7.57
C TRP A 54 -16.32 2.21 -7.61
N CYS A 55 -16.61 3.42 -7.14
CA CYS A 55 -17.90 4.05 -7.34
C CYS A 55 -17.80 5.10 -8.46
N ASP A 56 -18.72 5.04 -9.41
CA ASP A 56 -18.85 6.07 -10.46
C ASP A 56 -19.53 7.35 -9.91
N LYS A 57 -19.54 8.43 -10.71
CA LYS A 57 -20.23 9.69 -10.38
C LYS A 57 -21.73 9.57 -10.07
N GLU A 58 -22.38 8.48 -10.48
CA GLU A 58 -23.79 8.18 -10.17
C GLU A 58 -23.95 7.40 -8.86
N ASN A 59 -22.83 7.21 -8.14
CA ASN A 59 -22.78 6.46 -6.90
C ASN A 59 -23.19 4.98 -7.05
N LYS A 60 -22.85 4.36 -8.17
CA LYS A 60 -23.00 2.91 -8.35
C LYS A 60 -21.65 2.22 -8.19
N LEU A 61 -21.64 1.10 -7.47
CA LEU A 61 -20.48 0.24 -7.43
C LEU A 61 -20.26 -0.36 -8.82
N GLN A 62 -19.08 -0.14 -9.37
CA GLN A 62 -18.62 -0.70 -10.62
C GLN A 62 -17.60 -1.80 -10.34
N THR A 63 -17.50 -2.75 -11.27
CA THR A 63 -16.53 -3.85 -11.18
C THR A 63 -15.93 -4.16 -12.54
N HIS A 64 -14.62 -4.42 -12.57
CA HIS A 64 -13.93 -4.93 -13.74
C HIS A 64 -13.09 -6.15 -13.39
N ASN A 65 -13.01 -7.12 -14.29
CA ASN A 65 -12.22 -8.34 -14.12
C ASN A 65 -11.22 -8.55 -15.25
N HIS A 66 -9.99 -8.90 -14.90
CA HIS A 66 -8.92 -9.27 -15.84
C HIS A 66 -8.22 -10.56 -15.38
N PHE A 67 -7.61 -11.31 -16.29
CA PHE A 67 -6.85 -12.51 -15.95
C PHE A 67 -5.38 -12.33 -16.33
N LEU A 68 -4.50 -12.55 -15.37
CA LEU A 68 -3.06 -12.38 -15.50
C LEU A 68 -2.34 -13.70 -15.29
N ASP A 69 -1.44 -14.07 -16.19
CA ASP A 69 -0.43 -15.08 -15.91
C ASP A 69 0.72 -14.44 -15.11
N VAL A 70 0.94 -14.89 -13.87
CA VAL A 70 1.94 -14.29 -12.97
C VAL A 70 3.28 -15.03 -12.97
N THR A 71 3.42 -16.16 -13.69
CA THR A 71 4.63 -17.00 -13.63
C THR A 71 5.91 -16.22 -13.93
N ASP A 72 5.83 -15.23 -14.82
CA ASP A 72 6.99 -14.41 -15.24
C ASP A 72 6.87 -12.93 -14.84
N LYS A 73 5.84 -12.56 -14.07
CA LYS A 73 5.41 -11.14 -13.95
C LYS A 73 5.35 -10.60 -12.52
N LEU A 74 5.94 -11.31 -11.56
CA LEU A 74 5.91 -10.93 -10.13
C LEU A 74 6.43 -9.51 -9.85
N PHE A 75 7.30 -8.95 -10.70
CA PHE A 75 7.87 -7.60 -10.55
C PHE A 75 7.38 -6.58 -11.59
N SER A 76 6.43 -6.95 -12.45
CA SER A 76 6.02 -6.07 -13.55
C SER A 76 5.23 -4.85 -13.03
N SER A 77 5.81 -3.67 -13.24
CA SER A 77 5.14 -2.38 -13.00
C SER A 77 3.98 -2.12 -13.97
N HIS A 78 3.86 -2.90 -15.05
CA HIS A 78 2.72 -2.85 -15.96
C HIS A 78 1.41 -3.23 -15.25
N TYR A 79 1.50 -4.09 -14.24
CA TYR A 79 0.38 -4.43 -13.35
C TYR A 79 0.48 -3.65 -12.03
N SER A 80 1.08 -2.46 -12.08
CA SER A 80 1.08 -1.54 -10.94
C SER A 80 -0.35 -1.16 -10.60
N GLU A 81 -0.53 -0.81 -9.34
CA GLU A 81 -1.77 -0.49 -8.63
C GLU A 81 -2.51 0.74 -9.21
N TYR A 82 -2.09 1.24 -10.38
CA TYR A 82 -2.65 2.38 -11.10
C TYR A 82 -3.21 1.96 -12.46
N TRP A 83 -3.33 0.65 -12.73
CA TRP A 83 -3.96 0.16 -13.95
C TRP A 83 -5.48 0.24 -13.81
N TYR A 84 -6.10 0.98 -14.73
CA TYR A 84 -7.53 1.23 -14.79
C TYR A 84 -8.09 0.56 -16.03
N PRO A 85 -8.77 -0.58 -15.90
CA PRO A 85 -9.26 -1.27 -17.08
C PRO A 85 -10.70 -0.84 -17.40
N ILE A 86 -10.87 0.22 -18.19
CA ILE A 86 -12.05 0.30 -19.08
C ILE A 86 -11.67 -0.21 -20.46
N LYS A 87 -12.59 -0.95 -21.05
CA LYS A 87 -12.49 -1.56 -22.37
C LYS A 87 -12.49 -0.49 -23.46
N ASP A 88 -11.36 -0.30 -24.12
CA ASP A 88 -11.29 0.28 -25.46
C ASP A 88 -10.74 -0.76 -26.47
N HIS A 89 -10.54 -0.35 -27.72
CA HIS A 89 -9.99 -1.19 -28.80
C HIS A 89 -8.54 -1.65 -28.57
N ARG A 90 -7.83 -1.13 -27.55
CA ARG A 90 -6.47 -1.48 -27.14
C ARG A 90 -6.44 -2.33 -25.86
N GLY A 91 -7.60 -2.52 -25.22
CA GLY A 91 -7.78 -3.36 -24.05
C GLY A 91 -7.53 -2.67 -22.71
N TYR A 92 -7.30 -1.34 -22.67
CA TYR A 92 -7.17 -0.56 -21.44
C TYR A 92 -7.36 0.95 -21.69
N ASN A 93 -8.03 1.65 -20.78
CA ASN A 93 -8.18 3.11 -20.83
C ASN A 93 -8.19 3.72 -19.41
N TYR A 94 -7.48 4.84 -19.23
CA TYR A 94 -7.49 5.60 -17.98
C TYR A 94 -8.89 6.21 -17.76
N LEU A 95 -9.57 5.81 -16.69
CA LEU A 95 -10.81 6.46 -16.27
C LEU A 95 -10.42 7.79 -15.60
N PRO A 96 -10.84 8.96 -16.12
CA PRO A 96 -10.47 10.25 -15.55
C PRO A 96 -10.85 10.33 -14.06
N TYR A 97 -9.94 10.85 -13.23
CA TYR A 97 -10.11 10.89 -11.77
C TYR A 97 -11.41 11.62 -11.35
N ASP A 98 -11.86 12.58 -12.14
CA ASP A 98 -13.07 13.38 -11.96
C ASP A 98 -14.38 12.62 -12.23
N GLU A 99 -14.32 11.43 -12.82
CA GLU A 99 -15.50 10.58 -13.04
C GLU A 99 -15.82 9.64 -11.87
N TRP A 100 -15.03 9.69 -10.80
CA TRP A 100 -15.10 8.78 -9.66
C TRP A 100 -15.50 9.55 -8.41
N VAL A 101 -16.19 8.88 -7.49
CA VAL A 101 -16.57 9.46 -6.20
C VAL A 101 -16.28 8.51 -5.06
N THR A 102 -16.00 9.07 -3.89
CA THR A 102 -15.90 8.30 -2.64
C THR A 102 -17.29 8.24 -2.01
N HIS A 103 -17.87 7.05 -1.83
CA HIS A 103 -19.20 6.87 -1.24
C HIS A 103 -19.34 5.57 -0.45
N GLU A 104 -20.34 5.50 0.43
CA GLU A 104 -20.69 4.34 1.24
C GLU A 104 -21.17 3.11 0.43
N ASN A 105 -21.62 3.29 -0.82
CA ASN A 105 -22.04 2.17 -1.68
C ASN A 105 -20.85 1.28 -2.06
N PHE A 106 -19.63 1.81 -1.92
CA PHE A 106 -18.41 1.03 -2.07
C PHE A 106 -18.39 -0.21 -1.17
N TRP A 107 -19.06 -0.16 -0.01
CA TRP A 107 -19.10 -1.28 0.93
C TRP A 107 -19.85 -2.51 0.42
N GLU A 108 -20.57 -2.42 -0.69
CA GLU A 108 -21.16 -3.60 -1.36
C GLU A 108 -20.10 -4.64 -1.79
N CYS A 109 -18.83 -4.24 -1.97
CA CYS A 109 -17.73 -5.17 -2.27
C CYS A 109 -16.96 -5.68 -1.04
N LEU A 110 -17.40 -5.34 0.19
CA LEU A 110 -16.65 -5.60 1.43
C LEU A 110 -16.31 -7.08 1.61
N ASP A 111 -17.25 -7.99 1.37
CA ASP A 111 -17.01 -9.43 1.52
C ASP A 111 -15.87 -9.91 0.62
N SER A 112 -15.81 -9.41 -0.62
CA SER A 112 -14.72 -9.74 -1.53
C SER A 112 -13.37 -9.27 -1.00
N ILE A 113 -13.32 -8.07 -0.41
CA ILE A 113 -12.10 -7.48 0.17
C ILE A 113 -11.65 -8.28 1.39
N ILE A 114 -12.55 -8.50 2.35
CA ILE A 114 -12.26 -9.22 3.59
C ILE A 114 -11.87 -10.67 3.30
N GLU A 115 -12.33 -11.27 2.20
CA GLU A 115 -11.92 -12.62 1.88
C GLU A 115 -10.46 -12.78 1.43
N SER A 116 -9.78 -11.70 1.06
CA SER A 116 -8.37 -11.74 0.62
C SER A 116 -7.42 -12.18 1.73
N ASP A 117 -6.30 -12.84 1.39
CA ASP A 117 -5.31 -13.29 2.38
C ASP A 117 -4.54 -12.13 3.00
N ILE A 118 -4.32 -11.05 2.25
CA ILE A 118 -3.74 -9.79 2.74
C ILE A 118 -4.53 -8.60 2.21
N ILE A 119 -4.77 -7.60 3.07
CA ILE A 119 -5.31 -6.29 2.69
C ILE A 119 -4.24 -5.24 2.95
N THR A 120 -3.73 -4.63 1.89
CA THR A 120 -2.75 -3.56 1.97
C THR A 120 -3.43 -2.21 2.04
N ASN A 121 -2.97 -1.37 2.98
CA ASN A 121 -3.53 -0.06 3.32
C ASN A 121 -5.01 -0.12 3.75
N PRO A 122 -5.37 -0.78 4.86
CA PRO A 122 -6.77 -0.92 5.24
C PRO A 122 -7.45 0.37 5.75
N PHE A 123 -6.77 1.52 5.75
CA PHE A 123 -7.29 2.82 6.23
C PHE A 123 -8.62 3.22 5.64
N GLN A 124 -8.79 2.94 4.35
CA GLN A 124 -9.97 3.30 3.61
C GLN A 124 -11.18 2.54 4.12
N LEU A 125 -11.00 1.27 4.52
CA LEU A 125 -12.08 0.46 5.09
C LEU A 125 -12.58 1.06 6.42
N LEU A 126 -11.70 1.77 7.12
CA LEU A 126 -12.00 2.51 8.34
C LEU A 126 -12.52 3.93 8.07
N GLY A 127 -12.73 4.29 6.80
CA GLY A 127 -13.28 5.55 6.36
C GLY A 127 -12.28 6.70 6.21
N TYR A 128 -10.99 6.43 6.41
CA TYR A 128 -9.93 7.43 6.28
C TYR A 128 -9.44 7.50 4.82
N THR A 129 -9.71 8.61 4.15
CA THR A 129 -9.33 8.84 2.75
C THR A 129 -8.65 10.20 2.60
N GLY A 130 -7.50 10.23 1.93
CA GLY A 130 -6.69 11.44 1.80
C GLY A 130 -5.90 11.45 0.50
N LYS A 131 -5.76 12.61 -0.15
CA LYS A 131 -4.91 12.71 -1.36
C LYS A 131 -3.42 12.57 -1.04
N ASP A 132 -3.05 12.80 0.22
CA ASP A 132 -1.69 12.67 0.72
C ASP A 132 -1.68 12.10 2.16
N ILE A 133 -0.50 11.66 2.59
CA ILE A 133 -0.29 11.04 3.91
C ILE A 133 -0.54 12.02 5.07
N HIS A 134 -0.35 13.33 4.86
CA HIS A 134 -0.55 14.33 5.90
C HIS A 134 -2.03 14.43 6.27
N LYS A 135 -2.89 14.59 5.26
CA LYS A 135 -4.34 14.64 5.45
C LYS A 135 -4.87 13.35 6.06
N LEU A 136 -4.36 12.21 5.59
CA LEU A 136 -4.71 10.91 6.17
C LEU A 136 -4.35 10.86 7.66
N LEU A 137 -3.11 11.20 8.01
CA LEU A 137 -2.63 11.17 9.40
C LEU A 137 -3.42 12.13 10.30
N GLN A 138 -3.76 13.33 9.80
CA GLN A 138 -4.60 14.29 10.52
C GLN A 138 -6.00 13.73 10.81
N GLN A 139 -6.63 13.08 9.83
CA GLN A 139 -7.94 12.46 10.04
C GLN A 139 -7.88 11.34 11.08
N VAL A 140 -6.86 10.47 10.99
CA VAL A 140 -6.65 9.37 11.94
C VAL A 140 -6.40 9.93 13.35
N LYS A 141 -5.59 10.99 13.49
CA LYS A 141 -5.33 11.68 14.76
C LYS A 141 -6.58 12.29 15.38
N ASN A 142 -7.37 12.98 14.56
CA ASN A 142 -8.58 13.66 14.99
C ASN A 142 -9.79 12.72 15.07
N ASN A 143 -9.61 11.42 14.76
CA ASN A 143 -10.69 10.44 14.69
C ASN A 143 -11.85 10.90 13.81
N SER A 144 -11.51 11.49 12.66
CA SER A 144 -12.45 12.17 11.76
C SER A 144 -12.39 11.52 10.37
N PRO A 145 -12.98 10.32 10.19
CA PRO A 145 -13.01 9.66 8.90
C PRO A 145 -13.78 10.50 7.87
N SER A 146 -13.37 10.42 6.61
CA SER A 146 -14.02 11.17 5.50
C SER A 146 -15.32 10.53 5.03
N ILE A 147 -15.47 9.23 5.28
CA ILE A 147 -16.68 8.47 4.99
C ILE A 147 -17.01 7.59 6.18
N LYS A 148 -18.29 7.28 6.36
CA LYS A 148 -18.69 6.32 7.37
C LYS A 148 -18.19 4.92 6.97
N PRO A 149 -17.37 4.26 7.81
CA PRO A 149 -16.99 2.88 7.56
C PRO A 149 -18.20 1.95 7.65
N HIS A 150 -18.12 0.80 6.99
CA HIS A 150 -19.10 -0.26 7.19
C HIS A 150 -19.12 -0.70 8.67
N PRO A 151 -20.29 -0.90 9.31
CA PRO A 151 -20.37 -1.20 10.75
C PRO A 151 -19.50 -2.37 11.21
N ASP A 152 -19.38 -3.41 10.38
CA ASP A 152 -18.68 -4.64 10.75
C ASP A 152 -17.15 -4.57 10.56
N ILE A 153 -16.61 -3.49 9.99
CA ILE A 153 -15.21 -3.49 9.56
C ILE A 153 -14.25 -3.72 10.72
N ILE A 154 -14.49 -3.09 11.87
CA ILE A 154 -13.64 -3.21 13.05
C ILE A 154 -13.62 -4.67 13.51
N GLN A 155 -14.78 -5.31 13.57
CA GLN A 155 -14.89 -6.72 13.94
C GLN A 155 -14.14 -7.62 12.95
N GLN A 156 -14.19 -7.33 11.66
CA GLN A 156 -13.47 -8.09 10.64
C GLN A 156 -11.95 -7.88 10.74
N LEU A 157 -11.48 -6.66 10.98
CA LEU A 157 -10.05 -6.39 11.17
C LEU A 157 -9.50 -7.04 12.44
N ARG A 158 -10.29 -7.14 13.51
CA ARG A 158 -9.92 -7.84 14.76
C ARG A 158 -9.65 -9.34 14.57
N LYS A 159 -10.22 -9.96 13.53
CA LYS A 159 -10.00 -11.38 13.21
C LYS A 159 -8.71 -11.63 12.40
N ARG A 160 -7.97 -10.57 12.07
CA ARG A 160 -6.80 -10.62 11.19
C ARG A 160 -5.56 -10.27 11.98
N LYS A 161 -4.42 -10.80 11.53
CA LYS A 161 -3.12 -10.36 12.03
C LYS A 161 -2.75 -9.06 11.33
N SER A 162 -2.86 -7.93 12.03
CA SER A 162 -2.46 -6.64 11.49
C SER A 162 -0.95 -6.45 11.62
N ILE A 163 -0.33 -5.98 10.55
CA ILE A 163 1.10 -5.69 10.49
C ILE A 163 1.27 -4.20 10.27
N VAL A 164 2.05 -3.55 11.13
CA VAL A 164 2.44 -2.15 11.00
C VAL A 164 3.88 -2.12 10.51
N ALA A 165 4.06 -1.81 9.23
CA ALA A 165 5.38 -1.77 8.62
C ALA A 165 6.12 -0.48 8.99
N TYR A 166 7.38 -0.61 9.38
CA TYR A 166 8.25 0.53 9.66
C TYR A 166 9.63 0.32 9.05
N LYS A 167 10.35 1.43 8.86
CA LYS A 167 11.73 1.42 8.35
C LYS A 167 12.65 1.89 9.47
N GLU A 168 13.57 1.03 9.88
CA GLU A 168 14.56 1.29 10.93
C GLU A 168 15.68 2.15 10.39
N ASP A 169 16.11 1.84 9.18
CA ASP A 169 17.16 2.56 8.50
C ASP A 169 16.61 3.85 7.88
N ILE A 170 16.76 4.93 8.64
CA ILE A 170 16.28 6.25 8.28
C ILE A 170 17.07 6.85 7.13
N GLU A 171 18.37 6.56 7.04
CA GLU A 171 19.20 7.05 5.94
C GLU A 171 18.67 6.47 4.61
N HIS A 172 18.36 5.18 4.60
CA HIS A 172 17.71 4.54 3.46
C HIS A 172 16.28 5.03 3.21
N LEU A 173 15.52 5.36 4.26
CA LEU A 173 14.19 5.98 4.09
C LEU A 173 14.33 7.34 3.38
N ALA A 174 15.25 8.18 3.86
CA ALA A 174 15.54 9.48 3.29
C ALA A 174 15.95 9.35 1.82
N PHE A 175 16.88 8.45 1.53
CA PHE A 175 17.30 8.18 0.16
C PHE A 175 16.16 7.73 -0.75
N ASN A 176 15.30 6.81 -0.29
CA ASN A 176 14.15 6.35 -1.06
C ASN A 176 13.14 7.46 -1.39
N ILE A 177 13.10 8.52 -0.58
CA ILE A 177 12.21 9.67 -0.79
C ILE A 177 12.91 10.74 -1.65
N PHE A 178 14.18 11.08 -1.37
CA PHE A 178 14.95 12.06 -2.15
C PHE A 178 15.22 11.59 -3.59
N SER A 179 15.42 10.29 -3.81
CA SER A 179 15.64 9.72 -5.15
C SER A 179 14.41 9.80 -6.07
N LEU A 180 13.23 10.16 -5.55
CA LEU A 180 12.03 10.41 -6.36
C LEU A 180 11.95 11.87 -6.83
N VAL A 181 12.95 12.30 -7.60
CA VAL A 181 13.05 13.67 -8.14
C VAL A 181 11.72 14.08 -8.80
N GLY A 182 11.15 15.20 -8.33
CA GLY A 182 9.89 15.76 -8.85
C GLY A 182 8.59 15.15 -8.31
N SER A 183 8.65 14.09 -7.48
CA SER A 183 7.43 13.43 -6.94
C SER A 183 6.89 14.08 -5.66
N PHE A 184 7.71 14.85 -4.95
CA PHE A 184 7.33 15.52 -3.70
C PHE A 184 7.75 16.98 -3.71
N SER A 185 6.85 17.87 -3.28
CA SER A 185 7.16 19.28 -3.09
C SER A 185 8.04 19.55 -1.88
N ASP A 186 8.01 18.68 -0.87
CA ASP A 186 8.81 18.75 0.35
C ASP A 186 9.19 17.34 0.85
N PRO A 187 10.35 16.81 0.40
CA PRO A 187 10.85 15.49 0.80
C PRO A 187 11.10 15.35 2.31
N VAL A 188 11.62 16.39 2.97
CA VAL A 188 11.93 16.37 4.42
C VAL A 188 10.67 16.22 5.25
N LYS A 189 9.65 17.02 4.93
CA LYS A 189 8.32 16.90 5.54
C LYS A 189 7.73 15.51 5.31
N THR A 190 7.90 14.95 4.11
CA THR A 190 7.41 13.59 3.78
C THR A 190 8.09 12.52 4.63
N ILE A 191 9.43 12.57 4.79
CA ILE A 191 10.17 11.63 5.64
C ILE A 191 9.65 11.69 7.09
N ASN A 192 9.52 12.90 7.64
CA ASN A 192 9.05 13.08 9.02
C ASN A 192 7.59 12.62 9.21
N GLN A 193 6.73 12.80 8.21
CA GLN A 193 5.36 12.28 8.24
C GLN A 193 5.29 10.76 8.19
N VAL A 194 6.17 10.11 7.41
CA VAL A 194 6.28 8.65 7.42
C VAL A 194 6.70 8.14 8.80
N ARG A 195 7.69 8.77 9.43
CA ARG A 195 8.11 8.45 10.81
C ARG A 195 6.98 8.65 11.81
N GLU A 196 6.25 9.76 11.69
CA GLU A 196 5.15 10.08 12.58
C GLU A 196 4.00 9.08 12.45
N PHE A 197 3.67 8.67 11.22
CA PHE A 197 2.70 7.62 10.98
C PHE A 197 3.08 6.31 11.67
N GLN A 198 4.36 5.89 11.57
CA GLN A 198 4.84 4.65 12.20
C GLN A 198 4.64 4.68 13.72
N LYS A 199 4.84 5.85 14.36
CA LYS A 199 4.60 6.04 15.80
C LYS A 199 3.12 6.06 16.17
N TYR A 200 2.28 6.64 15.31
CA TYR A 200 0.87 6.85 15.61
C TYR A 200 0.00 5.61 15.33
N MET A 201 0.42 4.75 14.42
CA MET A 201 -0.39 3.58 14.02
C MET A 201 -0.71 2.62 15.17
N PRO A 202 0.26 2.24 16.03
CA PRO A 202 -0.01 1.49 17.25
C PRO A 202 -1.14 2.07 18.10
N ILE A 203 -1.05 3.37 18.41
CA ILE A 203 -2.02 4.10 19.24
C ILE A 203 -3.42 4.04 18.62
N PHE A 204 -3.50 4.20 17.30
CA PHE A 204 -4.75 4.13 16.57
C PHE A 204 -5.37 2.72 16.62
N LEU A 205 -4.56 1.68 16.44
CA LEU A 205 -5.04 0.29 16.46
C LEU A 205 -5.46 -0.14 17.86
N ASP A 206 -4.71 0.27 18.90
CA ASP A 206 -5.05 0.04 20.31
C ASP A 206 -6.42 0.63 20.67
N LYS A 207 -6.71 1.86 20.21
CA LYS A 207 -8.00 2.52 20.44
C LYS A 207 -9.19 1.71 19.89
N HIS A 208 -8.96 0.89 18.88
CA HIS A 208 -9.97 0.06 18.23
C HIS A 208 -9.86 -1.43 18.62
N ASP A 209 -9.05 -1.78 19.61
CA ASP A 209 -8.71 -3.16 20.01
C ASP A 209 -8.33 -4.06 18.81
N ILE A 210 -7.64 -3.51 17.80
CA ILE A 210 -7.19 -4.27 16.63
C ILE A 210 -5.80 -4.82 16.95
N PRO A 211 -5.62 -6.15 17.01
CA PRO A 211 -4.32 -6.74 17.32
C PRO A 211 -3.33 -6.45 16.19
N TYR A 212 -2.11 -6.05 16.55
CA TYR A 212 -1.07 -5.76 15.57
C TYR A 212 0.32 -6.24 16.01
N GLU A 213 1.20 -6.38 15.02
CA GLU A 213 2.63 -6.63 15.17
C GLU A 213 3.39 -5.57 14.38
N MET A 214 4.48 -5.05 14.96
CA MET A 214 5.40 -4.15 14.27
C MET A 214 6.33 -4.97 13.37
N PHE A 215 6.53 -4.57 12.12
CA PHE A 215 7.39 -5.30 11.18
C PHE A 215 8.46 -4.39 10.56
N SER A 216 9.72 -4.75 10.78
CA SER A 216 10.87 -4.04 10.19
C SER A 216 11.01 -4.39 8.71
N LEU A 217 10.99 -3.36 7.86
CA LEU A 217 11.28 -3.50 6.44
C LEU A 217 12.76 -3.80 6.16
N ASP A 218 13.64 -3.52 7.11
CA ASP A 218 15.08 -3.70 6.95
C ASP A 218 15.48 -5.12 7.35
N ASN A 219 14.96 -5.61 8.48
CA ASN A 219 15.42 -6.84 9.12
C ASN A 219 14.34 -7.91 9.32
N GLY A 220 13.08 -7.63 9.01
CA GLY A 220 11.97 -8.55 9.27
C GLY A 220 12.01 -9.81 8.40
N ASP A 221 11.70 -10.95 9.02
CA ASP A 221 11.56 -12.23 8.32
C ASP A 221 10.16 -12.33 7.69
N TYR A 222 10.09 -12.10 6.37
CA TYR A 222 8.83 -12.20 5.64
C TYR A 222 8.24 -13.61 5.61
N ALA A 223 9.07 -14.66 5.66
CA ALA A 223 8.59 -16.04 5.63
C ALA A 223 7.90 -16.37 6.96
N GLU A 224 8.56 -16.08 8.07
CA GLU A 224 8.05 -16.34 9.41
C GLU A 224 6.83 -15.46 9.73
N THR A 225 6.95 -14.13 9.59
CA THR A 225 5.88 -13.21 10.02
C THR A 225 4.56 -13.43 9.27
N PHE A 226 4.64 -13.79 7.98
CA PHE A 226 3.47 -13.95 7.09
C PHE A 226 3.13 -15.41 6.76
N GLU A 227 3.78 -16.37 7.42
CA GLU A 227 3.59 -17.81 7.21
C GLU A 227 3.74 -18.19 5.72
N LEU A 228 4.76 -17.67 5.04
CA LEU A 228 5.00 -17.90 3.61
C LEU A 228 6.00 -19.05 3.42
N ASN A 229 5.72 -19.94 2.46
CA ASN A 229 6.59 -21.07 2.14
C ASN A 229 7.81 -20.64 1.30
N LYS A 230 7.67 -19.53 0.58
CA LYS A 230 8.68 -19.00 -0.33
C LYS A 230 8.82 -17.50 -0.14
N VAL A 231 10.05 -17.01 -0.22
CA VAL A 231 10.34 -15.57 -0.26
C VAL A 231 11.09 -15.24 -1.53
N LEU A 232 10.81 -14.08 -2.09
CA LEU A 232 11.56 -13.55 -3.21
C LEU A 232 12.97 -13.20 -2.72
N GLN A 233 14.00 -13.54 -3.49
CA GLN A 233 15.34 -13.08 -3.20
C GLN A 233 15.35 -11.55 -3.19
N ARG A 234 15.89 -11.00 -2.11
CA ARG A 234 16.05 -9.56 -1.94
C ARG A 234 17.52 -9.23 -2.05
N ASP A 235 17.85 -8.34 -2.95
CA ASP A 235 19.13 -7.65 -2.87
C ASP A 235 19.18 -6.92 -1.53
N SER A 236 20.32 -6.96 -0.85
CA SER A 236 20.47 -6.22 0.40
C SER A 236 20.23 -4.73 0.12
N THR A 237 19.74 -3.98 1.11
CA THR A 237 19.52 -2.54 0.95
C THR A 237 20.81 -1.83 0.53
N GLN A 238 21.96 -2.33 1.01
CA GLN A 238 23.30 -1.91 0.60
C GLN A 238 23.63 -2.26 -0.85
N THR A 239 23.19 -3.42 -1.34
CA THR A 239 23.36 -3.84 -2.74
C THR A 239 22.58 -2.91 -3.65
N ILE A 240 21.33 -2.56 -3.32
CA ILE A 240 20.52 -1.58 -4.07
C ILE A 240 21.20 -0.20 -4.06
N TRP A 241 21.70 0.24 -2.91
CA TRP A 241 22.47 1.48 -2.78
C TRP A 241 23.67 1.52 -3.73
N ASN A 242 24.37 0.40 -3.85
CA ASN A 242 25.60 0.29 -4.64
C ASN A 242 25.34 -0.02 -6.13
N SER A 243 24.26 -0.72 -6.48
CA SER A 243 23.99 -1.22 -7.83
C SER A 243 23.14 -0.28 -8.67
N THR A 244 22.34 0.61 -8.06
CA THR A 244 21.33 1.32 -8.83
C THR A 244 21.94 2.39 -9.73
N PHE A 245 23.00 3.14 -9.38
CA PHE A 245 23.56 4.13 -10.34
C PHE A 245 25.04 4.55 -10.17
N PRO A 246 25.85 4.51 -11.25
CA PRO A 246 27.14 5.19 -11.37
C PRO A 246 26.96 6.64 -11.87
N ASN A 247 27.48 7.61 -11.11
CA ASN A 247 27.97 8.93 -11.56
C ASN A 247 27.05 9.85 -12.40
N ASP A 248 26.19 10.66 -11.75
CA ASP A 248 26.13 12.15 -11.91
C ASP A 248 24.95 12.78 -11.15
N GLY A 249 23.76 12.18 -11.18
CA GLY A 249 22.59 12.65 -10.40
C GLY A 249 22.58 12.24 -8.93
N THR A 250 23.52 11.40 -8.51
CA THR A 250 23.59 10.77 -7.19
C THR A 250 24.30 11.62 -6.14
N LEU A 251 25.13 12.57 -6.55
CA LEU A 251 25.82 13.47 -5.62
C LEU A 251 24.83 14.38 -4.88
N ASP A 252 23.81 14.87 -5.58
CA ASP A 252 22.79 15.74 -4.97
C ASP A 252 21.90 14.97 -3.98
N VAL A 253 21.44 13.77 -4.34
CA VAL A 253 20.67 12.91 -3.42
C VAL A 253 21.48 12.51 -2.19
N LYS A 254 22.75 12.10 -2.37
CA LYS A 254 23.63 11.75 -1.24
C LYS A 254 23.88 12.95 -0.33
N LYS A 255 24.08 14.14 -0.92
CA LYS A 255 24.21 15.38 -0.15
C LYS A 255 22.92 15.70 0.61
N GLN A 256 21.76 15.63 -0.03
CA GLN A 256 20.45 15.86 0.60
C GLN A 256 20.20 14.88 1.76
N VAL A 257 20.55 13.61 1.58
CA VAL A 257 20.49 12.61 2.66
C VAL A 257 21.43 12.99 3.78
N SER A 258 22.70 13.30 3.49
CA SER A 258 23.67 13.73 4.50
C SER A 258 23.21 14.99 5.25
N ASP A 259 22.72 16.01 4.55
CA ASP A 259 22.22 17.25 5.13
C ASP A 259 20.99 17.01 6.02
N TYR A 260 20.11 16.08 5.62
CA TYR A 260 19.00 15.62 6.45
C TYR A 260 19.50 14.89 7.69
N MET A 261 20.48 14.00 7.56
CA MET A 261 21.03 13.21 8.67
C MET A 261 21.78 14.08 9.69
N VAL A 262 22.44 15.17 9.27
CA VAL A 262 23.07 16.13 10.18
C VAL A 262 22.04 16.82 11.09
N ASN A 263 20.86 17.13 10.55
CA ASN A 263 19.78 17.82 11.27
C ASN A 263 18.70 16.85 11.77
N TYR A 264 18.99 15.55 11.77
CA TYR A 264 18.02 14.54 12.13
C TYR A 264 17.71 14.58 13.63
N PRO A 265 16.43 14.80 14.03
CA PRO A 265 16.02 14.86 15.42
C PRO A 265 15.74 13.47 16.03
#